data_AF-F1KZD2-F1
#
_entry.id   AF-F1KZD2-F1
#
_cell.length_a   1.000
_cell.length_b   1.000
_cell.length_c   1.000
_cell.angle_alpha   90.00
_cell.angle_beta   90.00
_cell.angle_gamma   90.00
#
_symmetry.space_group_name_H-M   'P 1'
#
loop_
_entity.id
_entity.type
_entity.pdbx_description
1 polymer ?
#
loop_
_entity_poly.entity_id
_entity_poly.type
_entity_poly.pdbx_seq_one_letter_code
_entity_poly.pdbx_strand_id
1 'polypeptide(L)'
;MLASSSVASSRGVRSLAPHGFRAPWPFVKKGSFGQRKIGPFVYEKHKIPGQSREFPELSPKFQKLNPPELADYTGVQPNGYVDPNSGEFVVVKEACAELVVPDLTDFKLRPYVSFKTDVRIEERRRAYEEIVKQKGSEELADLYVLEDQRWPPPRITARTLFDLYYAQEIRQHFKEGRYGNERGVEEHKAVSNDDEKSDADRDKRIAGP
;
A
#
# COMPACT_ATOMS: atom_id res chain seq x y z
N MET A 1 49.10 -30.51 9.16
CA MET A 1 47.82 -30.08 8.55
C MET A 1 46.73 -30.27 9.59
N LEU A 2 46.19 -29.18 10.15
CA LEU A 2 45.06 -29.23 11.07
C LEU A 2 43.97 -28.34 10.48
N ALA A 3 42.94 -28.98 9.94
CA ALA A 3 41.78 -28.30 9.37
C ALA A 3 40.87 -27.85 10.51
N SER A 4 40.66 -26.54 10.65
CA SER A 4 39.66 -25.98 11.56
C SER A 4 38.28 -26.09 10.92
N SER A 5 37.47 -27.06 11.38
CA SER A 5 36.06 -27.16 11.05
C SER A 5 35.26 -26.14 11.87
N SER A 6 35.03 -24.95 11.30
CA SER A 6 34.09 -23.99 11.86
C SER A 6 32.67 -24.29 11.35
N VAL A 7 31.78 -24.71 12.24
CA VAL A 7 30.36 -24.91 11.95
C VAL A 7 29.67 -23.55 11.92
N ALA A 8 29.12 -23.16 10.77
CA ALA A 8 28.38 -21.92 10.61
C ALA A 8 26.89 -22.12 10.93
N SER A 9 26.32 -21.23 11.75
CA SER A 9 24.91 -21.21 12.12
C SER A 9 24.02 -20.93 10.90
N SER A 10 23.00 -21.76 10.67
CA SER A 10 22.04 -21.65 9.57
C SER A 10 20.72 -20.96 9.93
N ARG A 11 20.60 -20.36 11.12
CA ARG A 11 19.36 -19.70 11.55
C ARG A 11 19.58 -18.23 11.92
N GLY A 12 18.81 -17.36 11.29
CA GLY A 12 18.52 -16.00 11.76
C GLY A 12 19.17 -14.90 10.92
N VAL A 13 18.38 -14.34 10.00
CA VAL A 13 18.64 -13.05 9.34
C VAL A 13 18.86 -11.98 10.43
N ARG A 14 20.13 -11.64 10.74
CA ARG A 14 20.60 -10.32 11.27
C ARG A 14 22.03 -10.24 11.83
N SER A 15 22.93 -11.21 11.65
CA SER A 15 24.36 -10.99 11.95
C SER A 15 25.22 -11.42 10.76
N LEU A 16 25.80 -10.44 10.07
CA LEU A 16 26.80 -10.67 9.04
C LEU A 16 27.99 -11.46 9.63
N ALA A 17 28.39 -12.51 8.94
CA ALA A 17 29.51 -13.38 9.29
C ALA A 17 30.83 -12.58 9.35
N PRO A 18 31.52 -12.50 10.50
CA PRO A 18 32.73 -11.67 10.66
C PRO A 18 33.92 -12.14 9.81
N HIS A 19 33.95 -13.42 9.41
CA HIS A 19 34.97 -13.99 8.53
C HIS A 19 34.84 -13.55 7.06
N GLY A 20 33.68 -13.00 6.66
CA GLY A 20 33.48 -12.38 5.35
C GLY A 20 34.02 -10.94 5.25
N PHE A 21 34.42 -10.33 6.37
CA PHE A 21 34.94 -8.96 6.42
C PHE A 21 36.42 -8.98 6.81
N ARG A 22 37.31 -8.72 5.85
CA ARG A 22 38.69 -8.34 6.18
C ARG A 22 38.66 -6.91 6.72
N ALA A 23 38.70 -6.74 8.04
CA ALA A 23 38.91 -5.42 8.62
C ALA A 23 40.25 -4.87 8.11
N PRO A 24 40.29 -3.70 7.44
CA PRO A 24 41.55 -3.09 7.08
C PRO A 24 42.17 -2.61 8.39
N TRP A 25 43.23 -3.28 8.83
CA TRP A 25 43.95 -2.98 10.06
C TRP A 25 44.47 -1.52 10.11
N PRO A 26 44.77 -1.00 11.31
CA PRO A 26 44.91 0.42 11.59
C PRO A 26 46.34 0.88 11.32
N PHE A 27 46.52 1.87 10.44
CA PHE A 27 47.77 2.61 10.35
C PHE A 27 47.57 4.02 10.89
N VAL A 28 47.87 4.18 12.19
CA VAL A 28 48.15 5.49 12.76
C VAL A 28 49.61 5.82 12.40
N LYS A 29 49.83 6.69 11.41
CA LYS A 29 51.14 7.31 11.19
C LYS A 29 51.25 8.53 12.10
N LYS A 30 52.21 8.53 13.02
CA LYS A 30 52.47 9.66 13.92
C LYS A 30 52.82 10.90 13.09
N GLY A 31 52.00 11.96 13.18
CA GLY A 31 52.22 13.24 12.47
C GLY A 31 51.20 13.61 11.37
N SER A 32 50.17 12.80 11.11
CA SER A 32 49.10 13.16 10.16
C SER A 32 47.99 13.98 10.84
N PHE A 33 48.09 15.31 10.76
CA PHE A 33 46.96 16.20 11.03
C PHE A 33 45.92 16.07 9.89
N GLY A 34 44.80 15.41 10.18
CA GLY A 34 43.59 15.46 9.35
C GLY A 34 43.27 14.17 8.58
N GLN A 35 42.08 13.62 8.85
CA GLN A 35 41.44 12.61 8.00
C GLN A 35 41.25 13.16 6.58
N ARG A 36 42.03 12.68 5.61
CA ARG A 36 41.63 12.80 4.20
C ARG A 36 40.77 11.58 3.84
N LYS A 37 39.48 11.82 3.60
CA LYS A 37 38.46 10.85 3.12
C LYS A 37 38.69 10.45 1.65
N ILE A 38 39.89 10.01 1.26
CA ILE A 38 40.09 9.44 -0.07
C ILE A 38 40.95 8.20 0.09
N GLY A 39 40.30 7.10 0.47
CA GLY A 39 40.84 5.75 0.28
C GLY A 39 40.74 5.34 -1.19
N PRO A 40 41.37 4.21 -1.58
CA PRO A 40 41.27 3.70 -2.94
C PRO A 40 39.81 3.37 -3.30
N PHE A 41 39.32 3.95 -4.40
CA PHE A 41 37.94 3.78 -4.86
C PHE A 41 37.69 2.36 -5.37
N VAL A 42 36.78 1.63 -4.74
CA VAL A 42 36.14 0.43 -5.31
C VAL A 42 34.93 0.90 -6.11
N TYR A 43 34.85 0.56 -7.40
CA TYR A 43 33.67 0.81 -8.22
C TYR A 43 32.61 -0.24 -7.92
N GLU A 44 31.58 0.12 -7.15
CA GLU A 44 30.39 -0.71 -6.98
C GLU A 44 29.47 -0.55 -8.19
N LYS A 45 28.97 -1.67 -8.75
CA LYS A 45 28.05 -1.68 -9.92
C LYS A 45 26.65 -1.13 -9.63
N HIS A 46 26.32 -0.88 -8.37
CA HIS A 46 24.99 -0.48 -7.91
C HIS A 46 25.09 0.93 -7.31
N LYS A 47 25.77 1.84 -8.01
CA LYS A 47 25.74 3.24 -7.64
C LYS A 47 24.33 3.76 -7.94
N ILE A 48 23.72 4.38 -6.93
CA ILE A 48 22.50 5.16 -7.09
C ILE A 48 22.78 6.19 -8.20
N PRO A 49 21.90 6.34 -9.20
CA PRO A 49 22.12 7.32 -10.27
C PRO A 49 22.32 8.71 -9.65
N GLY A 50 23.41 9.39 -10.02
CA GLY A 50 23.70 10.77 -9.60
C GLY A 50 25.02 11.01 -8.86
N GLN A 51 25.81 9.97 -8.56
CA GLN A 51 27.12 10.16 -7.89
C GLN A 51 28.29 10.33 -8.88
N SER A 52 28.22 9.67 -10.03
CA SER A 52 28.93 10.07 -11.25
C SER A 52 28.05 11.08 -11.97
N ARG A 53 28.66 12.20 -12.36
CA ARG A 53 28.08 13.31 -13.13
C ARG A 53 27.75 12.86 -14.57
N GLU A 54 26.94 11.80 -14.70
CA GLU A 54 26.52 11.18 -15.97
C GLU A 54 25.55 12.06 -16.74
N PHE A 55 24.93 13.02 -16.04
CA PHE A 55 24.19 14.12 -16.61
C PHE A 55 24.86 15.43 -16.17
N PRO A 56 25.64 16.09 -17.05
CA PRO A 56 26.29 17.37 -16.73
C PRO A 56 25.30 18.47 -16.30
N GLU A 57 24.03 18.32 -16.69
CA GLU A 57 22.95 19.30 -16.58
C GLU A 57 22.03 19.07 -15.36
N LEU A 58 22.05 17.89 -14.76
CA LEU A 58 21.20 17.57 -13.62
C LEU A 58 21.99 17.73 -12.32
N SER A 59 21.98 18.95 -11.78
CA SER A 59 22.19 19.15 -10.35
C SER A 59 20.99 18.55 -9.61
N PRO A 60 21.17 17.54 -8.73
CA PRO A 60 20.07 16.97 -7.95
C PRO A 60 19.47 17.95 -6.92
N LYS A 61 19.92 19.20 -6.92
CA LYS A 61 19.71 20.15 -5.84
C LYS A 61 19.32 21.51 -6.41
N PHE A 62 18.00 21.72 -6.54
CA PHE A 62 17.28 22.99 -6.60
C PHE A 62 18.10 24.18 -7.11
N GLN A 63 18.23 24.36 -8.43
CA GLN A 63 19.00 25.48 -8.95
C GLN A 63 18.27 26.13 -10.12
N LYS A 64 18.16 27.45 -10.03
CA LYS A 64 17.84 28.44 -11.08
C LYS A 64 18.52 28.22 -12.45
N LEU A 65 19.44 27.25 -12.52
CA LEU A 65 20.31 26.88 -13.63
C LEU A 65 19.78 25.67 -14.44
N ASN A 66 18.73 24.99 -13.96
CA ASN A 66 18.12 23.89 -14.74
C ASN A 66 17.42 24.46 -15.97
N PRO A 67 17.47 23.76 -17.13
CA PRO A 67 16.71 24.16 -18.30
C PRO A 67 15.20 24.13 -18.00
N PRO A 68 14.40 25.00 -18.66
CA PRO A 68 12.97 25.11 -18.38
C PRO A 68 12.19 23.81 -18.63
N GLU A 69 12.67 22.99 -19.57
CA GLU A 69 12.09 21.67 -19.89
C GLU A 69 12.17 20.69 -18.70
N LEU A 70 13.10 20.90 -17.77
CA LEU A 70 13.29 20.09 -16.57
C LEU A 70 12.68 20.72 -15.32
N ALA A 71 11.79 21.72 -15.46
CA ALA A 71 11.14 22.35 -14.32
C ALA A 71 10.33 21.36 -13.46
N ASP A 72 9.72 20.35 -14.08
CA ASP A 72 8.80 19.40 -13.45
C ASP A 72 9.46 18.05 -13.09
N TYR A 73 10.79 18.00 -13.01
CA TYR A 73 11.56 16.76 -12.79
C TYR A 73 11.26 16.02 -11.47
N THR A 74 10.59 16.68 -10.52
CA THR A 74 10.24 16.11 -9.20
C THR A 74 9.00 15.22 -9.23
N GLY A 75 8.23 15.21 -10.33
CA GLY A 75 6.99 14.44 -10.44
C GLY A 75 5.87 14.96 -9.54
N VAL A 76 5.97 16.20 -9.06
CA VAL A 76 4.89 16.89 -8.34
C VAL A 76 3.71 17.05 -9.29
N GLN A 77 2.53 16.62 -8.86
CA GLN A 77 1.31 16.78 -9.64
C GLN A 77 0.91 18.27 -9.66
N PRO A 78 0.48 18.82 -10.82
CA PRO A 78 0.09 20.22 -10.90
C PRO A 78 -1.26 20.45 -10.20
N ASN A 79 -1.36 21.57 -9.47
CA ASN A 79 -2.56 21.95 -8.72
C ASN A 79 -3.45 22.96 -9.47
N GLY A 80 -3.22 23.13 -10.77
CA GLY A 80 -3.81 24.20 -11.54
C GLY A 80 -3.25 24.25 -12.96
N TYR A 81 -3.52 25.32 -13.67
CA TYR A 81 -3.07 25.52 -15.03
C TYR A 81 -2.65 26.97 -15.27
N VAL A 82 -1.86 27.19 -16.31
CA VAL A 82 -1.49 28.54 -16.75
C VAL A 82 -2.56 29.05 -17.71
N ASP A 83 -3.19 30.17 -17.37
CA ASP A 83 -4.17 30.82 -18.24
C ASP A 83 -3.48 31.30 -19.53
N PRO A 84 -3.99 30.97 -20.74
CA PRO A 84 -3.34 31.33 -21.99
C PRO A 84 -3.37 32.83 -22.31
N ASN A 85 -4.33 33.57 -21.72
CA ASN A 85 -4.54 34.99 -22.01
C ASN A 85 -3.73 35.91 -21.08
N SER A 86 -3.67 35.58 -19.79
CA SER A 86 -2.93 36.36 -18.78
C SER A 86 -1.50 35.84 -18.58
N GLY A 87 -1.24 34.57 -18.91
CA GLY A 87 0.02 33.90 -18.56
C GLY A 87 0.16 33.63 -17.06
N GLU A 88 -0.89 33.89 -16.27
CA GLU A 88 -0.88 33.69 -14.82
C GLU A 88 -1.27 32.24 -14.47
N PHE A 89 -0.69 31.71 -13.39
CA PHE A 89 -1.03 30.38 -12.91
C PHE A 89 -2.26 30.43 -12.01
N VAL A 90 -3.35 29.81 -12.45
CA VAL A 90 -4.59 29.71 -11.69
C VAL A 90 -4.63 28.39 -10.94
N VAL A 91 -4.72 28.48 -9.62
CA VAL A 91 -4.84 27.33 -8.73
C VAL A 91 -6.29 26.84 -8.71
N VAL A 92 -6.50 25.56 -9.01
CA VAL A 92 -7.80 24.90 -8.94
C VAL A 92 -7.93 24.24 -7.56
N LYS A 93 -8.86 24.73 -6.74
CA LYS A 93 -9.04 24.24 -5.37
C LYS A 93 -9.32 22.73 -5.31
N GLU A 94 -10.08 22.21 -6.26
CA GLU A 94 -10.45 20.78 -6.35
C GLU A 94 -9.27 19.87 -6.72
N ALA A 95 -8.24 20.43 -7.37
CA ALA A 95 -7.02 19.69 -7.71
C ALA A 95 -6.03 19.63 -6.52
N CYS A 96 -6.23 20.47 -5.50
CA CYS A 96 -5.41 20.46 -4.30
C CYS A 96 -5.85 19.32 -3.37
N ALA A 97 -4.91 18.47 -2.97
CA ALA A 97 -5.19 17.40 -2.01
C ALA A 97 -5.50 17.97 -0.62
N GLU A 98 -6.70 17.70 -0.11
CA GLU A 98 -7.12 18.06 1.24
C GLU A 98 -6.87 16.89 2.21
N LEU A 99 -6.21 17.17 3.33
CA LEU A 99 -6.00 16.18 4.38
C LEU A 99 -7.20 16.17 5.33
N VAL A 100 -8.03 15.13 5.23
CA VAL A 100 -9.14 14.91 6.16
C VAL A 100 -8.60 14.33 7.47
N VAL A 101 -8.44 15.18 8.48
CA VAL A 101 -7.91 14.80 9.79
C VAL A 101 -9.07 14.65 10.79
N PRO A 102 -9.29 13.44 11.36
CA PRO A 102 -10.30 13.26 12.40
C PRO A 102 -9.84 13.84 13.74
N ASP A 103 -10.79 14.13 14.62
CA ASP A 103 -10.46 14.48 16.01
C ASP A 103 -9.96 13.24 16.77
N LEU A 104 -8.84 13.40 17.48
CA LEU A 104 -8.15 12.33 18.21
C LEU A 104 -8.20 12.53 19.74
N THR A 105 -9.02 13.45 20.25
CA THR A 105 -9.24 13.56 21.70
C THR A 105 -9.74 12.23 22.28
N ASP A 106 -9.11 11.76 23.36
CA ASP A 106 -9.42 10.50 24.05
C ASP A 106 -9.33 9.21 23.20
N PHE A 107 -8.51 9.23 22.13
CA PHE A 107 -8.28 8.03 21.32
C PHE A 107 -7.47 6.96 22.08
N LYS A 108 -8.08 5.78 22.25
CA LYS A 108 -7.53 4.69 23.08
C LYS A 108 -6.36 3.95 22.43
N LEU A 109 -6.32 3.87 21.10
CA LEU A 109 -5.29 3.11 20.39
C LEU A 109 -3.98 3.89 20.37
N ARG A 110 -2.87 3.16 20.52
CA ARG A 110 -1.51 3.71 20.53
C ARG A 110 -0.72 3.12 19.35
N PRO A 111 0.35 3.80 18.87
CA PRO A 111 1.15 3.30 17.74
C PRO A 111 1.80 1.93 17.99
N TYR A 112 1.99 1.57 19.26
CA TYR A 112 2.63 0.32 19.66
C TYR A 112 1.73 -0.49 20.61
N VAL A 113 1.88 -1.80 20.51
CA VAL A 113 1.16 -2.78 21.33
C VAL A 113 2.14 -3.38 22.35
N SER A 114 1.64 -3.77 23.52
CA SER A 114 2.47 -4.41 24.55
C SER A 114 2.83 -5.84 24.19
N PHE A 115 4.07 -6.29 24.45
CA PHE A 115 4.50 -7.70 24.23
C PHE A 115 3.66 -8.77 24.95
N LYS A 116 2.85 -8.40 25.96
CA LYS A 116 1.90 -9.31 26.60
C LYS A 116 0.86 -9.87 25.63
N THR A 117 0.62 -9.21 24.49
CA THR A 117 -0.30 -9.71 23.46
C THR A 117 0.24 -10.95 22.77
N ASP A 118 1.56 -11.09 22.62
CA ASP A 118 2.16 -12.22 21.91
C ASP A 118 1.90 -13.54 22.64
N VAL A 119 1.94 -13.50 23.99
CA VAL A 119 1.58 -14.64 24.84
C VAL A 119 0.11 -15.04 24.62
N ARG A 120 -0.80 -14.05 24.62
CA ARG A 120 -2.23 -14.29 24.38
C ARG A 120 -2.52 -14.80 22.97
N ILE A 121 -1.78 -14.31 21.98
CA ILE A 121 -1.86 -14.75 20.60
C ILE A 121 -1.45 -16.22 20.48
N GLU A 122 -0.36 -16.61 21.13
CA GLU A 122 0.13 -17.99 21.13
C GLU A 122 -0.87 -18.94 21.83
N GLU A 123 -1.46 -18.52 22.94
CA GLU A 123 -2.52 -19.26 23.64
C GLU A 123 -3.74 -19.49 22.74
N ARG A 124 -4.24 -18.43 22.08
CA ARG A 124 -5.37 -18.53 21.13
C ARG A 124 -5.05 -19.42 19.94
N ARG A 125 -3.83 -19.33 19.40
CA ARG A 125 -3.41 -20.16 18.27
C ARG A 125 -3.45 -21.64 18.62
N ARG A 126 -2.90 -22.01 19.79
CA ARG A 126 -2.91 -23.40 20.26
C ARG A 126 -4.34 -23.92 20.48
N ALA A 127 -5.19 -23.11 21.12
CA ALA A 127 -6.60 -23.47 21.32
C ALA A 127 -7.32 -23.70 19.99
N TYR A 128 -7.10 -22.85 18.99
CA TYR A 128 -7.69 -23.01 17.67
C TYR A 128 -7.13 -24.24 16.93
N GLU A 129 -5.82 -24.48 16.98
CA GLU A 129 -5.18 -25.67 16.40
C GLU A 129 -5.73 -26.98 16.99
N GLU A 130 -6.05 -27.00 18.29
CA GLU A 130 -6.70 -28.16 18.95
C GLU A 130 -8.10 -28.40 18.39
N ILE A 131 -8.89 -27.34 18.19
CA ILE A 131 -10.24 -27.43 17.61
C ILE A 131 -10.17 -27.90 16.15
N VAL A 132 -9.23 -27.37 15.37
CA VAL A 132 -8.99 -27.82 13.98
C VAL A 132 -8.63 -29.30 13.95
N LYS A 133 -7.77 -29.78 14.85
CA LYS A 133 -7.44 -31.21 14.97
C LYS A 133 -8.66 -32.06 15.33
N GLN A 134 -9.53 -31.58 16.21
CA GLN A 134 -10.76 -32.29 16.58
C GLN A 134 -11.81 -32.34 15.46
N LYS A 135 -11.96 -31.24 14.70
CA LYS A 135 -12.98 -31.12 13.64
C LYS A 135 -12.50 -31.59 12.27
N GLY A 136 -11.19 -31.67 12.04
CA GLY A 136 -10.56 -32.16 10.82
C GLY A 136 -10.41 -31.12 9.69
N SER A 137 -10.99 -29.93 9.82
CA SER A 137 -10.81 -28.83 8.86
C SER A 137 -10.97 -27.46 9.52
N GLU A 138 -10.37 -26.43 8.92
CA GLU A 138 -10.47 -25.05 9.39
C GLU A 138 -11.89 -24.49 9.23
N GLU A 139 -12.55 -24.75 8.10
CA GLU A 139 -13.92 -24.28 7.85
C GLU A 139 -14.91 -24.83 8.89
N LEU A 140 -14.76 -26.11 9.28
CA LEU A 140 -15.59 -26.68 10.32
C LEU A 140 -15.25 -26.12 11.70
N ALA A 141 -13.98 -25.83 11.99
CA ALA A 141 -13.57 -25.24 13.26
C ALA A 141 -14.14 -23.82 13.45
N ASP A 142 -14.15 -23.02 12.38
CA ASP A 142 -14.65 -21.64 12.36
C ASP A 142 -16.10 -21.52 12.79
N LEU A 143 -16.93 -22.51 12.51
CA LEU A 143 -18.34 -22.52 12.92
C LEU A 143 -18.53 -22.63 14.44
N TYR A 144 -17.53 -23.11 15.17
CA TYR A 144 -17.58 -23.31 16.62
C TYR A 144 -16.77 -22.29 17.42
N VAL A 145 -15.99 -21.44 16.76
CA VAL A 145 -15.09 -20.48 17.42
C VAL A 145 -15.59 -19.06 17.17
N LEU A 146 -15.68 -18.27 18.24
CA LEU A 146 -15.97 -16.84 18.13
C LEU A 146 -14.81 -16.12 17.43
N GLU A 147 -15.12 -15.16 16.56
CA GLU A 147 -14.13 -14.44 15.75
C GLU A 147 -13.01 -13.80 16.59
N ASP A 148 -13.34 -13.24 17.76
CA ASP A 148 -12.38 -12.59 18.66
C ASP A 148 -11.36 -13.56 19.28
N GLN A 149 -11.72 -14.84 19.38
CA GLN A 149 -10.88 -15.88 19.96
C GLN A 149 -10.04 -16.61 18.91
N ARG A 150 -10.47 -16.53 17.65
CA ARG A 150 -9.81 -17.18 16.53
C ARG A 150 -8.46 -16.54 16.24
N TRP A 151 -7.40 -17.35 16.28
CA TRP A 151 -6.09 -16.96 15.78
C TRP A 151 -5.43 -18.11 15.02
N PRO A 152 -4.89 -17.89 13.81
CA PRO A 152 -4.84 -16.63 13.07
C PRO A 152 -6.23 -16.17 12.57
N PRO A 153 -6.44 -14.85 12.38
CA PRO A 153 -7.69 -14.35 11.81
C PRO A 153 -7.90 -14.91 10.39
N PRO A 154 -9.15 -15.14 9.97
CA PRO A 154 -9.45 -15.59 8.61
C PRO A 154 -8.93 -14.60 7.58
N ARG A 155 -8.65 -15.11 6.39
CA ARG A 155 -8.46 -14.24 5.23
C ARG A 155 -9.78 -13.59 4.87
N ILE A 156 -9.78 -12.26 4.81
CA ILE A 156 -10.94 -11.48 4.36
C ILE A 156 -11.08 -11.65 2.85
N THR A 157 -11.97 -12.55 2.43
CA THR A 157 -12.40 -12.77 1.05
C THR A 157 -13.79 -12.20 0.82
N ALA A 158 -14.23 -12.06 -0.44
CA ALA A 158 -15.59 -11.62 -0.74
C ALA A 158 -16.65 -12.51 -0.08
N ARG A 159 -16.41 -13.83 -0.02
CA ARG A 159 -17.28 -14.79 0.67
C ARG A 159 -17.37 -14.50 2.16
N THR A 160 -16.24 -14.32 2.85
CA THR A 160 -16.25 -14.04 4.29
C THR A 160 -16.91 -12.69 4.59
N LEU A 161 -16.66 -11.65 3.78
CA LEU A 161 -17.32 -10.35 3.97
C LEU A 161 -18.84 -10.46 3.76
N PHE A 162 -19.26 -11.22 2.75
CA PHE A 162 -20.67 -11.48 2.50
C PHE A 162 -21.34 -12.20 3.67
N ASP A 163 -20.68 -13.25 4.18
CA ASP A 163 -21.18 -14.06 5.29
C ASP A 163 -21.30 -13.25 6.60
N LEU A 164 -20.35 -12.34 6.86
CA LEU A 164 -20.34 -11.50 8.07
C LEU A 164 -21.43 -10.43 8.07
N TYR A 165 -21.58 -9.69 6.96
CA TYR A 165 -22.46 -8.52 6.94
C TYR A 165 -23.85 -8.82 6.36
N TYR A 166 -23.91 -9.56 5.25
CA TYR A 166 -25.15 -9.65 4.46
C TYR A 166 -25.90 -10.97 4.64
N ALA A 167 -25.21 -12.07 4.93
CA ALA A 167 -25.87 -13.38 4.94
C ALA A 167 -26.99 -13.50 5.98
N GLN A 168 -26.84 -12.90 7.16
CA GLN A 168 -27.88 -12.93 8.19
C GLN A 168 -29.12 -12.13 7.75
N GLU A 169 -28.93 -10.93 7.22
CA GLU A 169 -30.01 -10.07 6.73
C GLU A 169 -30.77 -10.74 5.58
N ILE A 170 -30.04 -11.29 4.60
CA ILE A 170 -30.64 -12.00 3.46
C ILE A 170 -31.45 -13.20 3.93
N ARG A 171 -30.93 -13.99 4.88
CA ARG A 171 -31.68 -15.14 5.45
C ARG A 171 -32.94 -14.68 6.18
N GLN A 172 -32.92 -13.55 6.87
CA GLN A 172 -34.11 -12.97 7.52
C GLN A 172 -35.13 -12.52 6.47
N HIS A 173 -34.72 -11.71 5.50
CA HIS A 173 -35.58 -11.25 4.41
C HIS A 173 -36.16 -12.38 3.55
N PHE A 174 -35.39 -13.46 3.36
CA PHE A 174 -35.87 -14.66 2.69
C PHE A 174 -36.96 -15.36 3.50
N LYS A 175 -36.77 -15.53 4.82
CA LYS A 175 -37.80 -16.08 5.72
C LYS A 175 -39.07 -15.22 5.76
N GLU A 176 -38.90 -13.90 5.66
CA GLU A 176 -39.99 -12.92 5.58
C GLU A 176 -40.68 -12.91 4.20
N GLY A 177 -40.16 -13.65 3.20
CA GLY A 177 -40.75 -13.71 1.86
C GLY A 177 -40.54 -12.46 1.01
N ARG A 178 -39.56 -11.60 1.33
CA ARG A 178 -39.27 -10.39 0.54
C ARG A 178 -38.65 -10.69 -0.83
N TYR A 179 -38.06 -11.87 -1.00
CA TYR A 179 -37.50 -12.34 -2.25
C TYR A 179 -38.47 -13.36 -2.89
N GLY A 180 -38.85 -13.15 -4.15
CA GLY A 180 -39.78 -14.04 -4.87
C GLY A 180 -40.84 -13.36 -5.73
N ASN A 181 -40.96 -12.03 -5.72
CA ASN A 181 -41.83 -11.34 -6.67
C ASN A 181 -41.04 -10.98 -7.95
N GLU A 182 -41.20 -11.79 -8.99
CA GLU A 182 -40.67 -11.56 -10.36
C GLU A 182 -41.18 -10.26 -11.01
N ARG A 183 -42.12 -9.56 -10.37
CA ARG A 183 -42.74 -8.33 -10.90
C ARG A 183 -41.81 -7.12 -10.97
N GLY A 184 -40.64 -7.16 -10.32
CA GLY A 184 -39.71 -6.01 -10.28
C GLY A 184 -38.72 -5.91 -11.45
N VAL A 185 -38.62 -6.94 -12.31
CA VAL A 185 -37.66 -6.93 -13.44
C VAL A 185 -38.27 -6.26 -14.69
N GLU A 186 -39.59 -6.18 -14.80
CA GLU A 186 -40.26 -5.58 -15.95
C GLU A 186 -40.28 -4.04 -15.89
N GLU A 187 -40.32 -3.44 -14.70
CA GLU A 187 -40.46 -1.98 -14.55
C GLU A 187 -39.19 -1.21 -14.97
N HIS A 188 -38.00 -1.80 -14.81
CA HIS A 188 -36.74 -1.14 -15.20
C HIS A 188 -36.39 -1.23 -16.69
N LYS A 189 -37.03 -2.13 -17.45
CA LYS A 189 -36.89 -2.17 -18.93
C LYS A 189 -37.80 -1.18 -19.65
N ALA A 190 -38.85 -0.69 -18.98
CA ALA A 190 -39.79 0.25 -19.60
C ALA A 190 -39.22 1.69 -19.70
N VAL A 191 -38.29 2.07 -18.82
CA VAL A 191 -37.80 3.46 -18.72
C VAL A 191 -36.69 3.78 -19.73
N SER A 192 -36.01 2.78 -20.31
CA SER A 192 -34.89 3.02 -21.23
C SER A 192 -35.29 3.26 -22.70
N ASN A 193 -36.57 3.14 -23.06
CA ASN A 193 -37.01 3.25 -24.46
C ASN A 193 -37.62 4.62 -24.83
N ASP A 194 -37.80 5.52 -23.86
CA ASP A 194 -38.43 6.83 -24.10
C ASP A 194 -37.40 7.94 -24.38
N ASP A 195 -36.13 7.76 -24.03
CA ASP A 195 -35.07 8.76 -24.27
C ASP A 195 -34.50 8.74 -25.69
N GLU A 196 -34.61 7.64 -26.44
CA GLU A 196 -34.12 7.57 -27.84
C GLU A 196 -35.05 8.27 -28.83
N LYS A 197 -36.29 8.61 -28.44
CA LYS A 197 -37.27 9.22 -29.34
C LYS A 197 -37.16 10.74 -29.43
N SER A 198 -36.52 11.40 -28.46
CA SER A 198 -36.37 12.87 -28.45
C SER A 198 -35.22 13.39 -29.30
N ASP A 199 -34.21 12.57 -29.60
CA ASP A 199 -33.03 13.00 -30.37
C ASP A 199 -33.24 12.91 -31.89
N ALA A 200 -34.09 12.00 -32.37
CA ALA A 200 -34.41 11.86 -33.80
C ALA A 200 -35.21 13.04 -34.38
N ASP A 201 -35.85 13.87 -33.54
CA ASP A 201 -36.63 15.03 -33.97
C ASP A 201 -35.86 16.37 -33.90
N ARG A 202 -34.66 16.39 -33.29
CA ARG A 202 -33.79 17.59 -33.30
C ARG A 202 -33.02 17.75 -34.61
N ASP A 203 -32.60 16.67 -35.23
CA ASP A 203 -31.77 16.72 -36.45
C ASP A 203 -32.54 17.14 -37.71
N LYS A 204 -33.88 17.10 -37.69
CA LYS A 204 -34.70 17.54 -38.84
C LYS A 204 -34.93 19.05 -38.92
N ARG A 205 -34.54 19.84 -37.90
CA ARG A 205 -34.71 21.31 -37.92
C ARG A 205 -33.51 22.08 -38.45
N ILE A 206 -32.38 21.41 -38.71
CA ILE A 206 -31.13 22.08 -39.15
C ILE A 206 -30.94 22.00 -40.67
N ALA A 207 -31.71 21.17 -41.39
CA ALA A 207 -31.57 20.99 -42.83
C ALA A 207 -32.67 21.69 -43.66
N GLY A 208 -32.48 23.00 -43.85
CA GLY A 208 -32.81 23.76 -45.07
C GLY A 208 -34.17 24.45 -45.16
N PRO A 209 -34.43 25.21 -46.24
CA PRO A 209 -33.51 25.88 -47.18
C PRO A 209 -33.18 27.34 -46.80
#